data_AF-A0A529FUN5-F1
#
_entry.id   AF-A0A529FUN5-F1
#
_cell.length_a   1.000
_cell.length_b   1.000
_cell.length_c   1.000
_cell.angle_alpha   90.00
_cell.angle_beta   90.00
_cell.angle_gamma   90.00
#
_symmetry.space_group_name_H-M   'P 1'
#
loop_
_entity.id
_entity.type
_entity.pdbx_description
1 polymer ?
#
loop_
_entity_poly.entity_id
_entity_poly.type
_entity_poly.pdbx_seq_one_letter_code
_entity_poly.pdbx_strand_id
1 'polypeptide(L)' 'RKLVEKALERWSVEALGRALNRLQTAVLQTRRRPDLSEALARQALLGIAVESARLGQR' A
#
# COMPACT_ATOMS: atom_id res chain seq x y z
N ARG A 1 -6.72 -12.12 -16.93
CA ARG A 1 -5.29 -11.73 -16.85
C ARG A 1 -5.06 -10.19 -16.93
N LYS A 2 -6.07 -9.34 -16.65
CA LYS A 2 -5.97 -7.86 -16.72
C LYS A 2 -6.24 -7.11 -15.40
N LEU A 3 -6.25 -7.82 -14.27
CA LEU A 3 -6.62 -7.21 -12.98
C LEU A 3 -5.61 -6.15 -12.54
N VAL A 4 -4.33 -6.39 -12.80
CA VAL A 4 -3.25 -5.45 -12.46
C VAL A 4 -3.32 -4.22 -13.35
N GLU A 5 -3.45 -4.36 -14.67
CA GLU A 5 -3.54 -3.21 -15.60
C GLU A 5 -4.77 -2.35 -15.30
N LYS A 6 -5.94 -2.98 -15.09
CA LYS A 6 -7.18 -2.27 -14.74
C LYS A 6 -7.12 -1.60 -13.37
N ALA A 7 -6.34 -2.16 -12.43
CA ALA A 7 -6.06 -1.50 -11.18
C ALA A 7 -5.14 -0.29 -11.40
N LEU A 8 -4.06 -0.46 -12.19
CA LEU A 8 -3.11 0.62 -12.50
C LEU A 8 -3.76 1.79 -13.25
N GLU A 9 -4.74 1.54 -14.13
CA GLU A 9 -5.51 2.61 -14.81
C GLU A 9 -6.17 3.60 -13.83
N ARG A 10 -6.53 3.14 -12.62
CA ARG A 10 -7.17 3.97 -11.59
C ARG A 10 -6.19 4.69 -10.69
N TRP A 11 -4.93 4.28 -10.73
CA TRP A 11 -3.89 4.79 -9.86
C TRP A 11 -3.07 5.86 -10.58
N SER A 12 -3.05 7.07 -10.03
CA SER A 12 -2.11 8.09 -10.50
C SER A 12 -0.67 7.75 -10.10
N VAL A 13 0.32 8.30 -10.80
CA VAL A 13 1.74 8.12 -10.48
C VAL A 13 2.05 8.56 -9.05
N GLU A 14 1.43 9.63 -8.57
CA GLU A 14 1.57 10.13 -7.21
C GLU A 14 0.98 9.16 -6.19
N ALA A 15 -0.17 8.55 -6.49
CA ALA A 15 -0.77 7.55 -5.62
C ALA A 15 0.13 6.31 -5.49
N LEU A 16 0.70 5.84 -6.61
CA LEU A 16 1.66 4.74 -6.62
C LEU A 16 2.90 5.08 -5.79
N GLY A 17 3.44 6.29 -5.95
CA GLY A 17 4.57 6.77 -5.15
C GLY A 17 4.29 6.75 -3.64
N ARG A 18 3.10 7.20 -3.22
CA ARG A 18 2.69 7.16 -1.80
C ARG A 18 2.56 5.72 -1.29
N ALA A 19 1.97 4.81 -2.07
CA ALA A 19 1.84 3.41 -1.67
C ALA A 19 3.20 2.71 -1.57
N LEU A 20 4.10 2.96 -2.52
CA LEU A 20 5.46 2.42 -2.49
C LEU A 20 6.23 2.91 -1.26
N ASN A 21 6.18 4.21 -0.97
CA ASN A 21 6.84 4.78 0.22
C ASN A 21 6.28 4.17 1.52
N ARG A 22 4.96 3.94 1.59
CA ARG A 22 4.32 3.26 2.73
C ARG A 22 4.82 1.82 2.91
N LEU A 23 4.94 1.05 1.82
CA LEU A 23 5.48 -0.31 1.86
C LEU A 23 6.94 -0.34 2.29
N GLN A 24 7.79 0.51 1.70
CA GLN A 24 9.21 0.59 2.05
C GLN A 24 9.42 0.98 3.51
N THR A 25 8.65 1.95 4.00
CA THR A 25 8.64 2.35 5.41
C THR A 25 8.24 1.17 6.30
N ALA A 26 7.17 0.44 5.96
CA ALA A 26 6.70 -0.70 6.74
C ALA A 26 7.76 -1.82 6.81
N VAL A 27 8.41 -2.15 5.68
CA VAL A 27 9.50 -3.14 5.64
C VAL A 27 10.69 -2.72 6.50
N LEU A 28 11.05 -1.43 6.50
CA LEU A 28 12.12 -0.94 7.36
C LEU A 28 11.72 -1.06 8.84
N GLN A 29 10.48 -0.71 9.20
CA GLN A 29 10.01 -0.77 10.57
C GLN A 29 9.86 -2.20 11.08
N THR A 30 9.43 -3.15 10.26
CA THR A 30 9.34 -4.57 10.65
C THR A 30 10.71 -5.16 10.97
N ARG A 31 11.78 -4.68 10.32
CA ARG A 31 13.16 -5.05 10.63
C ARG A 31 13.69 -4.36 11.89
N ARG A 32 13.32 -3.10 12.12
CA ARG A 32 13.74 -2.32 13.30
C ARG A 32 13.01 -2.72 14.58
N ARG A 33 11.76 -3.16 14.46
CA ARG A 33 10.89 -3.59 15.56
C ARG A 33 10.19 -4.91 15.20
N PRO A 34 10.91 -6.04 15.28
CA PRO A 34 10.35 -7.35 14.92
C PRO A 34 9.12 -7.74 15.73
N ASP A 35 9.05 -7.31 16.99
CA ASP A 35 7.92 -7.47 17.91
C ASP A 35 6.62 -6.83 17.38
N LEU A 36 6.72 -5.80 16.55
CA LEU A 36 5.57 -5.10 15.94
C LEU A 36 5.36 -5.47 14.47
N SER A 37 6.11 -6.43 13.93
CA SER A 37 6.15 -6.72 12.50
C SER A 37 4.77 -6.98 11.89
N GLU A 38 3.96 -7.85 12.51
CA GLU A 38 2.63 -8.19 11.99
C GLU A 38 1.69 -6.97 12.00
N ALA A 39 1.68 -6.21 13.09
CA ALA A 39 0.84 -5.01 13.22
C ALA A 39 1.22 -3.95 12.18
N LEU A 40 2.53 -3.71 11.99
CA LEU A 40 3.05 -2.76 10.99
C LEU A 40 2.70 -3.17 9.56
N ALA A 41 2.89 -4.46 9.23
CA ALA A 41 2.53 -4.99 7.92
C ALA A 41 1.01 -4.86 7.67
N ARG A 42 0.20 -5.24 8.65
CA ARG A 42 -1.27 -5.13 8.58
C ARG A 42 -1.73 -3.69 8.37
N GLN A 43 -1.20 -2.74 9.15
CA GLN A 43 -1.56 -1.32 9.01
C GLN A 43 -1.15 -0.75 7.65
N ALA A 44 0.02 -1.12 7.13
CA ALA A 44 0.48 -0.67 5.82
C ALA A 44 -0.43 -1.19 4.70
N LEU A 45 -0.76 -2.48 4.72
CA LEU A 45 -1.64 -3.10 3.73
C LEU A 45 -3.08 -2.57 3.81
N LEU A 46 -3.63 -2.38 5.01
CA LEU A 46 -4.95 -1.77 5.19
C LEU A 46 -4.99 -0.35 4.64
N GLY A 47 -3.95 0.46 4.90
CA GLY A 47 -3.85 1.81 4.34
C GLY A 47 -3.87 1.82 2.81
N ILE A 48 -3.18 0.87 2.17
CA ILE A 48 -3.17 0.73 0.70
C ILE A 48 -4.53 0.26 0.19
N ALA A 49 -5.19 -0.67 0.88
CA ALA A 49 -6.52 -1.16 0.51
C ALA A 49 -7.57 -0.03 0.58
N VAL A 50 -7.52 0.82 1.62
CA VAL A 50 -8.41 1.99 1.76
C VAL A 50 -8.16 3.01 0.65
N GLU A 51 -6.90 3.31 0.32
CA GLU A 51 -6.58 4.21 -0.80
C GLU A 51 -7.09 3.62 -2.13
N SER A 52 -6.89 2.31 -2.35
CA SER A 52 -7.42 1.59 -3.52
C SER A 52 -8.94 1.74 -3.65
N ALA A 53 -9.66 1.59 -2.53
CA ALA A 53 -11.11 1.71 -2.50
C ALA A 53 -11.57 3.15 -2.82
N ARG A 54 -10.88 4.16 -2.30
CA ARG A 54 -11.18 5.57 -2.58
C ARG A 54 -10.94 5.93 -4.05
N LEU A 55 -9.88 5.41 -4.66
CA LEU A 55 -9.60 5.61 -6.08
C LEU A 55 -10.64 4.93 -6.97
N GLY A 56 -11.21 3.80 -6.53
CA GLY A 56 -12.26 3.10 -7.27
C GLY A 56 -13.67 3.70 -7.13
N GLN A 57 -13.87 4.63 -6.19
CA GLN A 57 -15.13 5.38 -6.02
C GLN A 57 -15.17 6.69 -6.82
N ARG A 58 -14.01 7.17 -7.28
CA ARG A 58 -13.86 8.33 -8.15
C ARG A 58 -13.96 7.92 -9.61
#